data_AF-A0AAE3CJC2-F1
#
_entry.id   AF-A0AAE3CJC2-F1
#
_cell.length_a   1.000
_cell.length_b   1.000
_cell.length_c   1.000
_cell.angle_alpha   90.00
_cell.angle_beta   90.00
_cell.angle_gamma   90.00
#
_symmetry.space_group_name_H-M   'P 1'
#
loop_
_entity.id
_entity.type
_entity.pdbx_description
1 polymer ?
#
loop_
_entity_poly.entity_id
_entity_poly.type
_entity_poly.pdbx_seq_one_letter_code
_entity_poly.pdbx_strand_id
1 'polypeptide(L)' 'MSGYLLGNLLGRLLVSWLVVFVVSLLMKKGQLKTALRASVWPWGWLWVLVLFGMGLLGAVIRLRQGG' A
#
# COMPACT_ATOMS: atom_id res chain seq x y z
N MET A 1 -22.97 4.01 6.39
CA MET A 1 -22.12 2.80 6.52
C MET A 1 -21.19 2.59 5.32
N SER A 2 -21.67 2.64 4.07
CA SER A 2 -20.83 2.41 2.87
C SER A 2 -19.64 3.39 2.71
N GLY A 3 -19.84 4.69 2.97
CA GLY A 3 -18.77 5.69 2.81
C GLY A 3 -17.56 5.52 3.74
N TYR A 4 -17.77 4.98 4.96
CA TYR A 4 -16.68 4.71 5.90
C TYR A 4 -15.83 3.51 5.48
N LEU A 5 -16.47 2.46 4.93
CA LEU A 5 -15.77 1.30 4.36
C LEU A 5 -14.95 1.70 3.13
N LEU A 6 -15.53 2.53 2.26
CA LEU A 6 -14.85 3.04 1.07
C LEU A 6 -13.67 3.95 1.44
N GLY A 7 -13.84 4.85 2.40
CA GLY A 7 -12.78 5.72 2.90
C GLY A 7 -11.65 4.93 3.57
N ASN A 8 -11.98 3.88 4.32
CA ASN A 8 -10.97 3.03 4.95
C ASN A 8 -10.20 2.19 3.93
N LEU A 9 -10.87 1.67 2.90
CA LEU A 9 -10.22 0.94 1.80
C LEU A 9 -9.32 1.86 0.98
N LEU A 10 -9.81 3.04 0.59
CA LEU A 10 -9.02 4.05 -0.13
C LEU A 10 -7.82 4.54 0.70
N GLY A 11 -8.02 4.80 1.99
CA GLY A 11 -6.94 5.18 2.91
C GLY A 11 -5.87 4.10 3.01
N ARG A 12 -6.25 2.83 3.12
CA ARG A 12 -5.29 1.71 3.14
C ARG A 12 -4.59 1.52 1.81
N LEU A 13 -5.29 1.73 0.70
CA LEU A 13 -4.70 1.67 -0.63
C LEU A 13 -3.64 2.77 -0.79
N LEU A 14 -3.97 3.99 -0.39
CA LEU A 14 -3.06 5.15 -0.39
C LEU A 14 -1.84 4.92 0.51
N VAL A 15 -2.04 4.43 1.73
CA VAL A 15 -0.93 4.12 2.65
C VAL A 15 -0.04 3.02 2.07
N SER A 16 -0.62 1.96 1.49
CA SER A 16 0.15 0.88 0.86
C SER A 16 0.98 1.42 -0.33
N TRP A 17 0.39 2.30 -1.13
CA TRP A 17 1.07 2.96 -2.24
C TRP A 17 2.21 3.86 -1.75
N LEU A 18 1.97 4.63 -0.69
CA LEU A 18 2.95 5.52 -0.08
C LEU A 18 4.14 4.73 0.51
N VAL A 19 3.90 3.58 1.13
CA VAL A 19 4.96 2.69 1.62
C VAL A 19 5.84 2.20 0.47
N VAL A 20 5.24 1.69 -0.62
CA VAL A 20 6.00 1.24 -1.80
C VAL A 20 6.80 2.38 -2.42
N PHE A 21 6.21 3.57 -2.47
CA PHE A 21 6.88 4.77 -2.96
C PHE A 21 8.10 5.12 -2.12
N VAL A 22 7.97 5.15 -0.78
CA VAL A 22 9.07 5.45 0.15
C VAL A 22 10.17 4.39 0.07
N VAL A 23 9.82 3.10 0.04
CA VAL A 23 10.79 2.00 -0.10
C VAL A 23 11.55 2.12 -1.43
N SER A 24 10.85 2.41 -2.52
CA SER A 24 11.48 2.62 -3.84
C SER A 24 12.42 3.83 -3.84
N LEU A 25 12.05 4.90 -3.13
CA LEU A 25 12.83 6.12 -3.00
C LEU A 25 14.11 5.90 -2.18
N LEU A 26 14.02 5.08 -1.13
CA LEU A 26 15.16 4.63 -0.32
C LEU A 26 16.10 3.73 -1.14
N MET A 27 15.58 2.73 -1.85
CA MET A 27 16.40 1.83 -2.67
C MET A 27 17.13 2.56 -3.81
N LYS A 28 16.52 3.60 -4.38
CA LYS A 28 17.10 4.41 -5.47
C LYS A 28 17.94 5.59 -4.96
N LYS A 29 18.30 5.64 -3.67
CA LYS A 29 19.13 6.69 -3.05
C LYS A 29 18.67 8.12 -3.39
N GLY A 30 17.37 8.40 -3.27
CA GLY A 30 16.83 9.76 -3.47
C GLY A 30 16.67 10.20 -4.92
N GLN A 31 16.85 9.32 -5.91
CA GLN A 31 16.50 9.62 -7.30
C GLN A 31 14.99 9.62 -7.52
N LEU A 32 14.34 10.74 -7.17
CA LEU A 32 12.88 10.95 -7.26
C LEU A 32 12.28 10.51 -8.60
N LYS A 33 12.89 10.92 -9.73
CA LYS A 33 12.40 10.56 -11.08
C LYS A 33 12.42 9.05 -11.33
N THR A 34 13.48 8.36 -10.88
CA THR A 34 13.65 6.91 -11.08
C THR A 34 12.73 6.12 -10.14
N ALA A 35 12.52 6.61 -8.92
CA ALA A 35 11.61 6.01 -7.93
C ALA A 35 10.14 6.15 -8.32
N LEU A 36 9.73 7.32 -8.85
CA LEU A 36 8.41 7.53 -9.44
C LEU A 36 8.17 6.57 -10.60
N ARG A 37 9.12 6.48 -11.54
CA ARG A 37 8.99 5.59 -12.70
C ARG A 37 8.91 4.11 -12.30
N ALA A 38 9.65 3.70 -11.27
CA ALA A 38 9.59 2.35 -10.73
C ALA A 38 8.28 2.06 -9.97
N SER A 39 7.73 3.05 -9.25
CA SER A 39 6.46 2.94 -8.52
C SER A 39 5.25 2.90 -9.46
N VAL A 40 5.33 3.59 -10.61
CA VAL A 40 4.29 3.60 -11.65
C VAL A 40 4.41 2.40 -12.59
N TRP A 41 5.54 1.68 -12.56
CA TRP A 41 5.71 0.46 -13.34
C TRP A 41 4.80 -0.67 -12.82
N PRO A 42 4.38 -1.61 -13.69
CA PRO A 42 3.47 -2.70 -13.30
C PRO A 42 4.04 -3.56 -12.16
N TRP A 43 5.37 -3.61 -12.01
CA TRP A 43 5.98 -4.25 -10.85
C TRP A 43 5.78 -3.51 -9.53
N GLY A 44 5.80 -2.18 -9.52
CA GLY A 44 5.50 -1.39 -8.33
C GLY A 44 4.08 -1.64 -7.85
N TRP A 45 3.12 -1.68 -8.77
CA TRP A 45 1.72 -2.00 -8.48
C TRP A 45 1.53 -3.40 -7.89
N LEU A 46 2.33 -4.37 -8.32
CA LEU A 46 2.27 -5.72 -7.77
C LEU A 46 2.65 -5.73 -6.27
N TRP A 47 3.69 -4.99 -5.90
CA TRP A 47 4.08 -4.82 -4.49
C TRP A 47 3.02 -4.08 -3.68
N VAL A 48 2.37 -3.07 -4.27
CA VAL A 48 1.26 -2.36 -3.63
C VAL A 48 0.09 -3.30 -3.36
N LEU A 49 -0.27 -4.15 -4.34
CA LEU A 49 -1.32 -5.16 -4.21
C LEU A 49 -1.00 -6.19 -3.14
N VAL A 50 0.25 -6.67 -3.08
CA VAL A 50 0.72 -7.61 -2.05
C VAL A 50 0.66 -7.00 -0.66
N LEU A 51 1.16 -5.77 -0.47
CA LEU A 51 1.12 -5.08 0.81
C LEU A 51 -0.31 -4.74 1.25
N PHE A 52 -1.16 -4.33 0.29
CA PHE A 52 -2.56 -4.10 0.53
C PHE A 52 -3.29 -5.38 0.97
N GLY A 53 -2.99 -6.51 0.32
CA GLY A 53 -3.50 -7.84 0.66
C GLY A 53 -3.05 -8.32 2.04
N MET A 54 -1.74 -8.22 2.36
CA MET A 54 -1.21 -8.52 3.70
C MET A 54 -1.85 -7.65 4.77
N GLY A 55 -2.03 -6.36 4.48
CA GLY A 55 -2.78 -5.46 5.33
C GLY A 55 -4.18 -6.01 5.58
N LEU A 56 -4.95 -6.29 4.52
CA LEU A 56 -6.31 -6.81 4.62
C LEU A 56 -6.38 -8.06 5.49
N LEU A 57 -5.49 -9.03 5.26
CA LEU A 57 -5.38 -10.23 6.08
C LEU A 57 -5.11 -9.91 7.55
N GLY A 58 -4.17 -9.01 7.84
CA GLY A 58 -3.88 -8.57 9.22
C GLY A 58 -5.07 -7.88 9.89
N ALA A 59 -5.85 -7.09 9.14
CA ALA A 59 -7.07 -6.48 9.67
C ALA A 59 -8.17 -7.50 9.91
N VAL A 60 -8.35 -8.47 9.02
CA VAL A 60 -9.30 -9.59 9.20
C VAL A 60 -8.91 -10.43 10.41
N ILE A 61 -7.61 -10.71 10.60
CA ILE A 61 -7.10 -11.45 11.75
C ILE A 61 -7.31 -10.65 13.05
N ARG A 62 -7.04 -9.34 13.06
CA ARG A 62 -7.32 -8.48 14.23
C ARG A 62 -8.82 -8.41 14.55
N LEU A 63 -9.68 -8.28 13.53
CA LEU A 63 -11.13 -8.33 13.70
C LEU A 63 -11.59 -9.67 14.28
N ARG A 64 -10.91 -10.78 13.91
CA ARG A 64 -11.20 -12.12 14.43
C ARG A 64 -10.65 -12.39 15.83
N GLN A 65 -9.62 -11.67 16.29
CA GLN A 65 -9.06 -11.80 17.63
C GLN A 65 -9.62 -10.79 18.64
N GLY A 66 -10.32 -9.74 18.18
CA GLY A 66 -10.87 -8.66 19.01
C GLY A 66 -12.39 -8.71 19.21
N GLY A 67 -13.05 -9.84 18.92
CA GLY A 67 -14.47 -10.09 19.19
C GLY A 67 -14.64 -11.36 20.01
#